data_AF-A0A2J0LK25-F1
#
_entry.id   AF-A0A2J0LK25-F1
#
_cell.length_a   1.000
_cell.length_b   1.000
_cell.length_c   1.000
_cell.angle_alpha   90.00
_cell.angle_beta   90.00
_cell.angle_gamma   90.00
#
_symmetry.space_group_name_H-M   'P 1'
#
loop_
_entity.id
_entity.type
_entity.pdbx_description
1 polymer ?
#
loop_
_entity_poly.entity_id
_entity_poly.type
_entity_poly.pdbx_seq_one_letter_code
_entity_poly.pdbx_strand_id
1 'polypeptide(L)'
;MPKTSETISVQLNVSQAQELKILREIVNITNSQLDLLTILGEIVKIVTKAIKADSVFIYLFDDSRENLILMASKTPHKKEL
;
A
#
# COMPACT_ATOMS: atom_id res chain seq x y z
N MET A 1 2.50 5.15 58.34
CA MET A 1 3.90 5.09 57.83
C MET A 1 4.11 3.68 57.29
N PRO A 2 4.86 3.42 56.19
CA PRO A 2 5.80 4.24 55.40
C PRO A 2 5.55 4.24 53.87
N LYS A 3 6.44 4.93 53.14
CA LYS A 3 6.60 5.10 51.67
C LYS A 3 7.06 3.77 50.99
N THR A 4 6.96 3.50 49.68
CA THR A 4 7.81 3.90 48.51
C THR A 4 7.47 2.85 47.43
N SER A 5 7.27 3.11 46.13
CA SER A 5 8.26 3.44 45.10
C SER A 5 7.52 3.82 43.80
N GLU A 6 7.89 4.96 43.21
CA GLU A 6 7.38 5.44 41.93
C GLU A 6 8.03 4.69 40.77
N THR A 7 7.29 3.73 40.20
CA THR A 7 7.50 3.31 38.81
C THR A 7 6.70 4.29 37.96
N ILE A 8 7.37 5.13 37.17
CA ILE A 8 6.68 5.98 36.19
C ILE A 8 6.10 5.06 35.12
N SER A 9 4.89 4.59 35.37
CA SER A 9 4.05 3.93 34.38
C SER A 9 3.45 5.05 33.54
N VAL A 10 3.91 5.17 32.30
CA VAL A 10 3.21 5.99 31.30
C VAL A 10 1.86 5.31 31.10
N GLN A 11 0.84 5.81 31.81
CA GLN A 11 -0.54 5.39 31.62
C GLN A 11 -1.02 5.96 30.29
N LEU A 12 -0.90 5.13 29.26
CA LEU A 12 -1.53 5.35 27.97
C LEU A 12 -3.04 5.22 28.20
N ASN A 13 -3.72 6.35 28.45
CA ASN A 13 -5.18 6.42 28.52
C ASN A 13 -5.77 6.30 27.11
N VAL A 14 -5.61 5.12 26.52
CA VAL A 14 -6.17 4.75 25.22
C VAL A 14 -7.44 3.97 25.50
N SER A 15 -8.57 4.44 24.98
CA SER A 15 -9.81 3.69 25.13
C SER A 15 -9.72 2.37 24.34
N GLN A 16 -10.44 1.33 24.76
CA GLN A 16 -10.47 0.06 24.02
C GLN A 16 -10.83 0.24 22.53
N ALA A 17 -11.68 1.22 22.22
CA ALA A 17 -12.03 1.56 20.84
C ALA A 17 -10.84 2.16 20.06
N GLN A 18 -10.01 2.98 20.72
CA GLN A 18 -8.79 3.53 20.13
C GLN A 18 -7.72 2.45 19.95
N GLU A 19 -7.56 1.56 20.92
CA GLU A 19 -6.63 0.42 20.83
C GLU A 19 -6.98 -0.49 19.66
N LEU A 20 -8.27 -0.84 19.50
CA LEU A 20 -8.74 -1.64 18.38
C LEU A 20 -8.59 -0.92 17.04
N LYS A 21 -8.78 0.40 17.01
CA LYS A 21 -8.55 1.21 15.79
C LYS A 21 -7.08 1.19 15.39
N ILE A 22 -6.17 1.39 16.34
CA ILE A 22 -4.73 1.35 16.12
C ILE A 22 -4.31 -0.04 15.62
N LEU A 23 -4.79 -1.11 16.25
CA LEU A 23 -4.51 -2.47 15.80
C LEU A 23 -5.02 -2.73 14.37
N ARG A 24 -6.24 -2.30 14.04
CA ARG A 24 -6.79 -2.42 12.68
C ARG A 24 -5.98 -1.62 11.67
N GLU A 25 -5.49 -0.45 12.05
CA GLU A 25 -4.64 0.38 11.19
C GLU A 25 -3.27 -0.27 10.96
N ILE A 26 -2.64 -0.84 11.99
CA ILE A 26 -1.39 -1.60 11.88
C ILE A 26 -1.58 -2.84 10.99
N VAL A 27 -2.65 -3.60 11.20
CA VAL A 27 -3.00 -4.77 10.39
C VAL A 27 -3.26 -4.35 8.94
N ASN A 28 -3.98 -3.25 8.72
CA ASN A 28 -4.21 -2.73 7.38
C ASN A 28 -2.89 -2.32 6.73
N ILE A 29 -2.04 -1.52 7.37
CA ILE A 29 -0.75 -1.06 6.83
C ILE A 29 0.16 -2.25 6.48
N THR A 30 0.28 -3.22 7.40
CA THR A 30 1.12 -4.41 7.21
C THR A 30 0.61 -5.26 6.04
N ASN A 31 -0.70 -5.30 5.81
CA ASN A 31 -1.30 -5.99 4.67
C ASN A 31 -1.38 -5.14 3.39
N SER A 32 -1.28 -3.81 3.47
CA SER A 32 -1.55 -2.89 2.34
C SER A 32 -0.31 -2.35 1.64
N GLN A 33 0.91 -2.67 2.10
CA GLN A 33 2.15 -2.31 1.41
C GLN A 33 2.95 -3.50 0.85
N LEU A 34 2.25 -4.57 0.42
CA LEU A 34 2.83 -5.65 -0.38
C LEU A 34 1.96 -6.04 -1.59
N ASP A 35 1.08 -5.14 -2.07
CA ASP A 35 0.37 -5.38 -3.34
C ASP A 35 1.12 -4.71 -4.49
N LEU A 36 1.98 -5.50 -5.15
CA LEU A 36 2.74 -5.09 -6.33
C LEU A 36 1.84 -4.49 -7.41
N LEU A 37 0.61 -5.00 -7.59
CA LEU A 37 -0.32 -4.48 -8.58
C LEU A 37 -0.77 -3.05 -8.24
N THR A 38 -1.09 -2.79 -6.96
CA THR A 38 -1.42 -1.43 -6.50
C THR A 38 -0.25 -0.47 -6.71
N ILE A 39 0.98 -0.88 -6.39
CA ILE A 39 2.17 -0.04 -6.59
C ILE A 39 2.37 0.31 -8.07
N LEU A 40 2.34 -0.70 -8.94
CA LEU A 40 2.52 -0.50 -10.38
C LEU A 40 1.38 0.36 -10.99
N GLY A 41 0.15 0.22 -10.48
CA GLY A 41 -0.98 1.07 -10.84
C GLY A 41 -0.76 2.55 -10.49
N GLU A 42 -0.25 2.85 -9.29
CA GLU A 42 0.07 4.23 -8.90
C GLU A 42 1.22 4.81 -9.74
N ILE A 43 2.24 4.01 -10.07
CA ILE A 43 3.32 4.43 -10.97
C ILE A 43 2.79 4.81 -12.35
N VAL A 44 1.89 4.00 -12.94
CA VAL A 44 1.26 4.32 -14.23
C VAL A 44 0.54 5.66 -14.18
N LYS A 45 -0.20 5.96 -13.10
CA LYS A 45 -0.89 7.25 -12.93
C LYS A 45 0.09 8.42 -12.86
N ILE A 46 1.14 8.30 -12.04
CA ILE A 46 2.16 9.34 -11.86
C ILE A 46 2.86 9.65 -13.19
N VAL A 47 3.35 8.61 -13.87
CA VAL A 47 4.08 8.75 -15.13
C VAL A 47 3.20 9.34 -16.20
N THR A 48 1.98 8.80 -16.39
CA THR A 48 1.00 9.35 -17.35
C THR A 48 0.85 10.86 -17.19
N LYS A 49 0.66 11.32 -15.95
CA LYS A 49 0.44 12.74 -15.66
C LYS A 49 1.67 13.58 -15.96
N ALA A 50 2.86 13.06 -15.63
CA ALA A 50 4.13 13.77 -15.81
C ALA A 50 4.47 13.96 -17.30
N ILE A 51 4.30 12.92 -18.12
CA ILE A 51 4.71 12.94 -19.53
C ILE A 51 3.57 13.25 -20.51
N LYS A 52 2.33 13.39 -20.01
CA LYS A 52 1.10 13.55 -20.80
C LYS A 52 0.94 12.48 -21.88
N ALA A 53 1.30 11.24 -21.57
CA ALA A 53 1.18 10.13 -22.52
C ALA A 53 -0.28 9.68 -22.66
N ASP A 54 -0.67 9.35 -23.89
CA ASP A 54 -1.98 8.75 -24.17
C ASP A 54 -2.09 7.34 -23.62
N SER A 55 -0.96 6.60 -23.58
CA SER A 55 -0.89 5.24 -23.05
C SER A 55 0.40 4.98 -22.28
N VAL A 56 0.31 4.13 -21.25
CA VAL A 56 1.47 3.64 -20.48
C VAL A 56 1.22 2.17 -20.16
N PHE A 57 2.25 1.31 -20.27
CA PHE A 57 2.16 -0.11 -19.96
C PHE A 57 3.39 -0.54 -19.15
N ILE A 58 3.18 -1.33 -18.10
CA ILE A 58 4.24 -1.96 -17.32
C ILE A 58 4.10 -3.47 -17.49
N TYR A 59 5.14 -4.08 -18.04
CA TYR A 59 5.26 -5.53 -18.16
C TYR A 59 6.31 -6.03 -17.18
N LEU A 60 6.02 -7.15 -16.53
CA LEU A 60 7.03 -7.91 -15.79
C LEU A 60 7.34 -9.19 -16.56
N PHE A 61 8.61 -9.58 -16.55
CA PHE A 61 9.04 -10.84 -17.14
C PHE A 61 8.78 -11.99 -16.15
N ASP A 62 8.07 -13.02 -16.61
CA ASP A 62 7.91 -14.29 -15.91
C ASP A 62 8.95 -15.28 -16.46
N ASP A 63 10.00 -15.50 -15.67
CA ASP A 63 11.10 -16.41 -16.00
C ASP A 63 10.64 -17.87 -16.15
N SER A 64 9.56 -18.25 -15.47
CA SER A 64 9.03 -19.63 -15.56
C SER A 64 8.31 -19.92 -16.87
N ARG A 65 7.76 -18.88 -17.51
CA ARG A 65 6.99 -18.97 -18.75
C ARG A 65 7.67 -18.30 -19.93
N GLU A 66 8.86 -17.74 -19.72
CA GLU A 66 9.63 -16.95 -20.68
C GLU A 66 8.77 -15.88 -21.40
N ASN A 67 7.89 -15.20 -20.67
CA ASN A 67 6.95 -14.26 -21.27
C ASN A 67 6.83 -12.95 -20.48
N LEU A 68 6.28 -11.93 -21.15
CA LEU A 68 5.95 -10.64 -20.54
C LEU A 68 4.49 -10.63 -20.10
N ILE A 69 4.27 -10.39 -18.82
CA ILE A 69 2.93 -10.25 -18.22
C ILE A 69 2.63 -8.77 -18.06
N LEU A 70 1.51 -8.31 -18.62
CA LEU A 70 1.03 -6.95 -18.40
C LEU A 70 0.51 -6.81 -16.97
N MET A 71 1.17 -5.97 -16.17
CA MET A 71 0.84 -5.81 -14.75
C MET A 71 0.04 -4.55 -14.45
N ALA A 72 0.27 -3.47 -15.21
CA ALA A 72 -0.48 -2.23 -15.09
C ALA A 72 -0.47 -1.45 -16.40
N SER A 73 -1.57 -0.75 -16.71
CA SER A 73 -1.62 0.12 -17.89
C SER A 73 -2.62 1.26 -17.77
N LYS A 74 -2.38 2.31 -18.56
CA LYS A 74 -3.38 3.25 -19.02
C LYS A 74 -3.62 2.94 -20.50
N THR A 75 -4.80 2.41 -20.82
CA THR A 75 -5.21 2.20 -22.20
C THR A 75 -5.90 3.46 -22.74
N PRO A 76 -5.61 3.86 -23.99
CA PRO A 76 -6.06 5.14 -24.52
C PRO A 76 -7.57 5.10 -24.80
N HIS A 77 -8.14 3.97 -25.23
CA HIS A 77 -9.58 3.83 -25.48
C HIS A 77 -10.05 2.37 -25.27
N LYS A 78 -11.16 2.17 -24.56
CA LYS A 78 -11.77 0.84 -24.24
C LYS A 78 -12.36 0.07 -25.44
N LYS A 79 -12.27 0.59 -26.67
CA LYS A 79 -13.10 0.15 -27.80
C LYS A 79 -12.50 -0.96 -28.69
N GLU A 80 -11.30 -1.45 -28.43
CA GLU A 80 -10.61 -2.40 -29.33
C GLU A 80 -10.04 -3.64 -28.63
N LEU A 81 -10.74 -4.19 -27.63
CA LEU A 81 -10.49 -5.55 -27.12
C LEU A 81 -11.61 -6.49 -27.57
#